data_AF-A0A3C0DNA9-F1
#
_entry.id   AF-A0A3C0DNA9-F1
#
_cell.length_a   1.000
_cell.length_b   1.000
_cell.length_c   1.000
_cell.angle_alpha   90.00
_cell.angle_beta   90.00
_cell.angle_gamma   90.00
#
_symmetry.space_group_name_H-M   'P 1'
#
loop_
_entity.id
_entity.type
_entity.pdbx_description
1 polymer ?
#
loop_
_entity_poly.entity_id
_entity_poly.type
_entity_poly.pdbx_seq_one_letter_code
_entity_poly.pdbx_strand_id
1 'polypeptide(L)'
;MKKRNLAQRTAFLLIGASAVITFALFALILGYVLIKGMANINWEFLTTYPARMGREGGIFPTIIGTLVLTGVALLIAVPLGVAAAIYLSEYTKGGIGIRIIRFAIESLAGIPSIIYGLFGFA
;
A
#
# COMPACT_ATOMS: atom_id res chain seq x y z
N MET A 1 -22.62 38.14 4.75
CA MET A 1 -22.45 36.89 5.53
C MET A 1 -23.22 35.67 4.97
N LYS A 2 -24.50 35.78 4.55
CA LYS A 2 -25.29 34.64 3.99
C LYS A 2 -24.68 33.93 2.76
N LYS A 3 -24.05 34.66 1.82
CA LYS A 3 -23.44 34.07 0.61
C LYS A 3 -22.25 33.14 0.91
N ARG A 4 -21.47 33.41 1.97
CA ARG A 4 -20.31 32.60 2.37
C ARG A 4 -20.73 31.24 2.94
N ASN A 5 -21.86 31.19 3.64
CA ASN A 5 -22.43 29.94 4.18
C ASN A 5 -23.07 29.06 3.09
N LEU A 6 -23.60 29.66 2.02
CA LEU A 6 -24.17 28.90 0.91
C LEU A 6 -23.06 28.22 0.09
N ALA A 7 -22.00 28.95 -0.26
CA ALA A 7 -20.84 28.42 -0.97
C ALA A 7 -20.13 27.31 -0.18
N GLN A 8 -20.02 27.47 1.14
CA GLN A 8 -19.50 26.44 2.03
C GLN A 8 -20.39 25.19 2.01
N ARG A 9 -21.71 25.33 2.17
CA ARG A 9 -22.64 24.19 2.13
C ARG A 9 -22.62 23.46 0.79
N THR A 10 -22.59 24.17 -0.33
CA THR A 10 -22.49 23.54 -1.65
C THR A 10 -21.15 22.83 -1.83
N ALA A 11 -20.04 23.41 -1.38
CA ALA A 11 -18.73 22.76 -1.42
C ALA A 11 -18.70 21.46 -0.58
N PHE A 12 -19.21 21.50 0.66
CA PHE A 12 -19.29 20.31 1.51
C PHE A 12 -20.22 19.24 0.94
N LEU A 13 -21.33 19.62 0.31
CA LEU A 13 -22.22 18.67 -0.38
C LEU A 13 -21.54 18.04 -1.60
N LEU A 14 -20.79 18.81 -2.38
CA LEU A 14 -20.06 18.28 -3.54
C LEU A 14 -18.93 17.33 -3.12
N ILE A 15 -18.17 17.67 -2.09
CA ILE A 15 -17.12 16.79 -1.54
C ILE A 15 -17.75 15.53 -0.92
N GLY A 16 -18.85 15.68 -0.19
CA GLY A 16 -19.59 14.54 0.35
C GLY A 16 -20.12 13.63 -0.75
N ALA A 17 -20.70 14.19 -1.81
CA ALA A 17 -21.20 13.43 -2.95
C ALA A 17 -20.06 12.73 -3.71
N SER A 18 -18.92 13.39 -3.94
CA SER A 18 -17.77 12.76 -4.63
C SER A 18 -17.17 11.63 -3.80
N ALA A 19 -17.09 11.79 -2.48
CA ALA A 19 -16.67 10.72 -1.58
C ALA A 19 -17.64 9.54 -1.65
N VAL A 20 -18.96 9.79 -1.56
CA VAL A 20 -19.98 8.74 -1.67
C VAL A 20 -19.89 8.00 -3.01
N ILE A 21 -19.75 8.72 -4.12
CA ILE A 21 -19.60 8.11 -5.46
C ILE A 21 -18.34 7.25 -5.52
N THR A 22 -17.20 7.75 -5.02
CA THR A 22 -15.93 7.01 -5.01
C THR A 22 -16.04 5.72 -4.20
N PHE A 23 -16.60 5.80 -2.99
CA PHE A 23 -16.83 4.63 -2.15
C PHE A 23 -17.86 3.66 -2.75
N ALA A 24 -18.91 4.18 -3.39
CA ALA A 24 -19.90 3.34 -4.06
C ALA A 24 -19.30 2.58 -5.25
N LEU A 25 -18.47 3.24 -6.07
CA LEU A 25 -17.75 2.60 -7.17
C LEU A 25 -16.75 1.56 -6.65
N PHE A 26 -16.00 1.89 -5.59
CA PHE A 26 -15.11 0.95 -4.94
C PHE A 26 -15.85 -0.30 -4.42
N ALA A 27 -16.96 -0.09 -3.72
CA ALA A 27 -17.80 -1.18 -3.21
C ALA A 27 -18.41 -2.01 -4.35
N LEU A 28 -18.83 -1.38 -5.45
CA LEU A 28 -19.35 -2.07 -6.63
C LEU A 28 -18.28 -2.94 -7.27
N ILE A 29 -17.09 -2.40 -7.53
CA ILE A 29 -15.97 -3.14 -8.13
C ILE A 29 -15.58 -4.32 -7.23
N LEU A 30 -15.40 -4.07 -5.92
CA LEU A 30 -15.10 -5.13 -4.96
C LEU A 30 -16.20 -6.20 -4.94
N GLY A 31 -17.46 -5.80 -4.84
CA GLY A 31 -18.59 -6.72 -4.83
C GLY A 31 -18.64 -7.58 -6.10
N TYR A 32 -18.45 -6.96 -7.27
CA TYR A 32 -18.40 -7.66 -8.54
C TYR A 32 -17.25 -8.68 -8.61
N VAL A 33 -16.04 -8.28 -8.19
CA VAL A 33 -14.86 -9.16 -8.16
C VAL A 33 -15.05 -10.29 -7.16
N LEU A 34 -15.62 -10.04 -5.98
CA LEU A 34 -15.86 -11.07 -4.98
C LEU A 34 -16.92 -12.08 -5.44
N ILE A 35 -18.06 -11.63 -5.97
CA ILE A 35 -19.14 -12.52 -6.41
C ILE A 35 -18.66 -13.41 -7.56
N LYS A 36 -17.97 -12.85 -8.56
CA LYS A 36 -17.46 -13.64 -9.69
C LYS A 36 -16.19 -14.42 -9.36
N GLY A 37 -15.38 -13.91 -8.45
CA GLY A 37 -14.09 -14.49 -8.08
C GLY A 37 -14.23 -15.65 -7.10
N MET A 38 -15.04 -15.51 -6.04
CA MET A 38 -15.12 -16.53 -4.98
C MET A 38 -15.54 -17.91 -5.49
N ALA A 39 -16.45 -17.97 -6.47
CA ALA A 39 -16.87 -19.25 -7.06
C ALA A 39 -15.73 -19.99 -7.79
N ASN A 40 -14.66 -19.30 -8.17
CA ASN A 40 -13.52 -19.85 -8.89
C ASN A 40 -12.30 -20.11 -7.98
N ILE A 41 -12.40 -19.82 -6.66
CA ILE A 41 -11.33 -20.12 -5.71
C ILE A 41 -11.43 -21.61 -5.34
N ASN A 42 -10.57 -22.41 -5.94
CA ASN A 42 -10.43 -23.83 -5.66
C ASN A 42 -8.94 -24.20 -5.53
N TRP A 43 -8.67 -25.45 -5.16
CA TRP A 43 -7.29 -25.92 -4.94
C TRP A 43 -6.43 -25.82 -6.21
N GLU A 44 -7.03 -26.10 -7.37
CA GLU A 44 -6.37 -26.00 -8.68
C GLU A 44 -5.96 -24.55 -8.97
N PHE A 45 -6.84 -23.58 -8.75
CA PHE A 45 -6.55 -22.15 -8.91
C PHE A 45 -5.42 -21.68 -7.98
N LEU A 46 -5.29 -22.22 -6.78
CA LEU A 46 -4.24 -21.82 -5.83
C LEU A 46 -2.88 -22.45 -6.14
N THR A 47 -2.85 -23.64 -6.73
CA THR A 47 -1.62 -24.46 -6.87
C THR A 47 -1.09 -24.58 -8.29
N THR A 48 -1.86 -24.19 -9.30
CA THR A 48 -1.43 -24.25 -10.70
C THR A 48 -0.84 -22.93 -11.20
N TYR A 49 -0.11 -23.03 -12.31
CA TYR A 49 0.48 -21.89 -13.01
C TYR A 49 -0.58 -21.17 -13.87
N PRO A 50 -0.44 -19.86 -14.10
CA PRO A 50 -1.33 -19.14 -15.00
C PRO A 50 -1.11 -19.59 -16.43
N ALA A 51 -2.21 -19.75 -17.16
CA ALA A 51 -2.25 -20.15 -18.57
C ALA A 51 -3.04 -19.12 -19.39
N ARG A 52 -2.87 -19.15 -20.72
CA ARG A 52 -3.55 -18.26 -21.68
C ARG A 52 -3.57 -16.78 -21.25
N MET A 53 -2.39 -16.23 -20.94
CA MET A 53 -2.25 -14.83 -20.48
C MET A 53 -3.05 -14.52 -19.21
N GLY A 54 -3.19 -15.48 -18.30
CA GLY A 54 -3.91 -15.32 -17.03
C GLY A 54 -5.43 -15.43 -17.14
N ARG A 55 -5.96 -15.87 -18.29
CA ARG A 55 -7.40 -16.17 -18.44
C ARG A 55 -7.79 -17.52 -17.86
N GLU A 56 -6.83 -18.43 -17.73
CA GLU A 56 -6.99 -19.79 -17.23
C GLU A 56 -5.82 -20.15 -16.31
N GLY A 57 -5.93 -21.28 -15.62
CA GLY A 57 -4.92 -21.73 -14.65
C GLY A 57 -5.02 -21.02 -13.31
N GLY A 58 -3.89 -20.96 -12.59
CA GLY A 58 -3.85 -20.53 -11.19
C GLY A 58 -2.89 -19.38 -10.89
N ILE A 59 -2.84 -19.02 -9.61
CA ILE A 59 -2.07 -17.89 -9.06
C ILE A 59 -0.86 -18.33 -8.24
N PHE A 60 -0.48 -19.61 -8.31
CA PHE A 60 0.59 -20.17 -7.49
C PHE A 60 1.92 -19.38 -7.57
N PRO A 61 2.42 -19.00 -8.76
CA PRO A 61 3.67 -18.24 -8.85
C PRO A 61 3.57 -16.84 -8.24
N THR A 62 2.38 -16.24 -8.25
CA THR A 62 2.15 -14.92 -7.64
C THR A 62 2.15 -15.01 -6.11
N ILE A 63 1.57 -16.08 -5.55
CA ILE A 63 1.60 -16.34 -4.10
C ILE A 63 3.05 -16.55 -3.65
N ILE A 64 3.75 -17.49 -4.27
CA ILE A 64 5.14 -17.80 -3.92
C ILE A 64 6.05 -16.60 -4.19
N GLY A 65 5.87 -15.92 -5.31
CA GLY A 65 6.62 -14.71 -5.65
C GLY A 65 6.47 -13.62 -4.59
N THR A 66 5.23 -13.36 -4.13
CA THR A 66 4.97 -12.39 -3.05
C THR A 66 5.64 -12.80 -1.75
N LEU A 67 5.53 -14.07 -1.36
CA LEU A 67 6.11 -14.57 -0.11
C LEU A 67 7.64 -14.54 -0.13
N VAL A 68 8.26 -14.99 -1.23
CA VAL A 68 9.72 -15.01 -1.37
C VAL A 68 10.25 -13.58 -1.44
N LEU A 69 9.64 -12.71 -2.25
CA LEU A 69 10.06 -11.31 -2.36
C LEU A 69 9.98 -10.60 -1.00
N THR A 70 8.85 -10.75 -0.30
CA THR A 70 8.66 -10.15 1.03
C THR A 70 9.63 -10.76 2.03
N GLY A 71 9.82 -12.08 2.01
CA GLY A 71 10.75 -12.78 2.91
C GLY A 71 12.19 -12.32 2.74
N VAL A 72 12.68 -12.23 1.51
CA VAL A 72 14.03 -11.73 1.20
C VAL A 72 14.17 -10.26 1.60
N ALA A 73 13.17 -9.43 1.31
CA ALA A 73 13.16 -8.04 1.71
C ALA A 73 13.25 -7.89 3.24
N LEU A 74 12.47 -8.66 4.00
CA LEU A 74 12.52 -8.66 5.47
C LEU A 74 13.85 -9.18 6.01
N LEU A 75 14.41 -10.23 5.43
CA LEU A 75 15.70 -10.79 5.86
C LEU A 75 16.84 -9.77 5.80
N ILE A 76 16.77 -8.81 4.87
CA ILE A 76 17.77 -7.75 4.73
C ILE A 76 17.37 -6.51 5.54
N ALA A 77 16.13 -6.04 5.38
CA ALA A 77 15.68 -4.78 5.95
C ALA A 77 15.53 -4.85 7.47
N VAL A 78 15.07 -5.97 8.03
CA VAL A 78 14.82 -6.08 9.48
C VAL A 78 16.12 -6.03 10.28
N PRO A 79 17.16 -6.84 10.00
CA PRO A 79 18.41 -6.77 10.77
C PRO A 79 19.06 -5.39 10.69
N LEU A 80 19.10 -4.79 9.50
CA LEU A 80 19.67 -3.45 9.31
C LEU A 80 18.85 -2.37 10.01
N GLY A 81 17.52 -2.41 9.89
CA GLY A 81 16.62 -1.46 10.52
C GLY A 81 16.67 -1.52 12.04
N VAL A 82 16.67 -2.74 12.61
CA VAL A 82 16.77 -2.94 14.06
C VAL A 82 18.13 -2.51 14.58
N ALA A 83 19.23 -2.89 13.91
CA ALA A 83 20.57 -2.47 14.30
C ALA A 83 20.72 -0.94 14.27
N ALA A 84 20.22 -0.28 13.22
CA ALA A 84 20.21 1.17 13.11
C ALA A 84 19.36 1.83 14.21
N ALA A 85 18.19 1.27 14.51
CA ALA A 85 17.32 1.76 15.57
C ALA A 85 18.00 1.68 16.95
N ILE A 86 18.62 0.54 17.29
CA ILE A 86 19.35 0.35 18.55
C ILE A 86 20.55 1.30 18.64
N TYR A 87 21.33 1.44 17.56
CA TYR A 87 22.48 2.35 17.55
C TYR A 87 22.05 3.80 17.79
N LEU A 88 20.99 4.24 17.11
CA LEU A 88 20.48 5.61 17.24
C LEU A 88 19.78 5.87 18.58
N SER A 89 19.21 4.85 19.23
CA SER A 89 18.54 5.01 20.52
C SER A 89 19.52 4.97 21.70
N GLU A 90 20.44 4.00 21.71
CA GLU A 90 21.27 3.72 22.90
C GLU A 90 22.65 4.37 22.84
N TYR A 91 23.27 4.48 21.66
CA TYR A 91 24.70 4.79 21.56
C TYR A 91 25.00 6.24 21.14
N THR A 92 24.03 6.95 20.56
CA THR A 92 24.25 8.32 20.08
C THR A 92 23.84 9.40 21.07
N LYS A 93 24.80 10.28 21.42
CA LYS A 93 24.61 11.41 22.37
C LYS A 93 23.96 12.67 21.77
N GLY A 94 23.26 12.53 20.64
CA GLY A 94 22.72 13.66 19.87
C GLY A 94 23.79 14.40 19.03
N GLY A 95 23.34 15.32 18.17
CA GLY A 95 24.20 16.07 17.25
C GLY A 95 23.49 16.36 15.92
N ILE A 96 24.07 17.26 15.11
CA ILE A 96 23.48 17.66 13.81
C ILE A 96 23.34 16.47 12.86
N GLY A 97 24.37 15.62 12.74
CA GLY A 97 24.32 14.43 11.87
C GLY A 97 23.21 13.45 12.26
N ILE A 98 23.04 13.17 13.55
CA ILE A 98 21.97 12.29 14.06
C ILE A 98 20.60 12.90 13.82
N ARG A 99 20.46 14.23 13.95
CA ARG A 99 19.20 14.95 13.70
C ARG A 99 18.81 14.87 12.23
N ILE A 100 19.78 14.96 11.30
CA ILE A 100 19.55 14.77 9.86
C ILE A 100 19.11 13.34 9.56
N ILE A 101 19.79 12.33 10.12
CA ILE A 101 19.44 10.92 9.92
C ILE A 101 18.01 10.64 10.41
N ARG A 102 17.66 11.10 11.62
CA ARG A 102 16.30 10.95 12.16
C ARG A 102 15.25 11.63 11.28
N PHE A 103 15.51 12.86 10.83
CA PHE A 103 14.64 13.56 9.90
C PHE A 103 14.44 12.81 8.58
N ALA A 104 15.51 12.21 8.03
CA ALA A 104 15.42 11.41 6.82
C ALA A 104 14.59 10.15 7.02
N ILE A 105 14.78 9.44 8.14
CA ILE A 105 14.00 8.24 8.49
C ILE A 105 12.52 8.60 8.65
N GLU A 106 12.20 9.65 9.40
CA GLU A 106 10.83 10.13 9.61
C GLU A 106 10.18 10.56 8.29
N SER A 107 10.93 11.25 7.43
CA SER A 107 10.46 11.65 6.10
C SER A 107 10.16 10.42 5.23
N LEU A 108 11.06 9.44 5.18
CA LEU A 108 10.86 8.19 4.44
C LEU A 108 9.66 7.40 4.96
N ALA A 109 9.47 7.34 6.28
CA ALA A 109 8.31 6.67 6.88
C ALA A 109 6.99 7.37 6.54
N GLY A 110 7.01 8.68 6.30
CA GLY A 110 5.83 9.48 5.93
C GLY A 110 5.48 9.46 4.44
N ILE A 111 6.37 8.98 3.57
CA ILE A 111 6.10 8.92 2.13
C ILE A 111 5.04 7.84 1.83
N PRO A 112 3.97 8.15 1.09
CA PRO A 112 2.97 7.17 0.67
C PRO A 112 3.58 6.05 -0.20
N SER A 113 3.13 4.81 -0.02
CA SER A 113 3.65 3.65 -0.78
C SER A 113 3.51 3.79 -2.30
N ILE A 114 2.49 4.51 -2.79
CA ILE A 114 2.30 4.78 -4.22
C ILE A 114 3.50 5.53 -4.84
N ILE A 115 4.15 6.41 -4.06
CA ILE A 115 5.30 7.18 -4.52
C ILE A 115 6.49 6.24 -4.70
N TYR A 116 6.76 5.37 -3.73
CA TYR A 116 7.80 4.33 -3.86
C TYR A 116 7.55 3.42 -5.06
N GLY A 117 6.29 3.04 -5.31
CA GLY A 117 5.90 2.27 -6.49
C GLY A 117 6.18 2.99 -7.81
N LEU A 118 5.89 4.29 -7.89
CA LEU A 118 6.16 5.11 -9.09
C LEU A 118 7.66 5.26 -9.35
N PHE A 119 8.47 5.51 -8.31
CA PHE A 119 9.93 5.62 -8.44
C PHE A 119 10.60 4.31 -8.82
N GLY A 120 10.08 3.16 -8.36
CA GLY A 120 10.63 1.85 -8.73
C GLY A 120 10.24 1.37 -10.13
N PHE A 121 9.24 2.00 -10.76
CA PHE A 121 8.78 1.68 -12.11
C PHE A 121 9.50 2.50 -13.21
N ALA A 122 9.98 3.70 -12.87
CA ALA A 122 10.71 4.60 -13.77
C ALA A 122 12.19 4.21 -13.89
#